data_AF-A0A2P2GEG0-F1
#
_entry.id   AF-A0A2P2GEG0-F1
#
_cell.length_a   1.000
_cell.length_b   1.000
_cell.length_c   1.000
_cell.angle_alpha   90.00
_cell.angle_beta   90.00
_cell.angle_gamma   90.00
#
_symmetry.space_group_name_H-M   'P 1'
#
loop_
_entity.id
_entity.type
_entity.pdbx_description
1 polymer ?
#
loop_
_entity_poly.entity_id
_entity_poly.type
_entity_poly.pdbx_seq_one_letter_code
_entity_poly.pdbx_strand_id
1 'polypeptide(L)'
;MAITLYHFTKPEHWEQILKDGHLDPSWDYGGTVPAIVHTTDSPDPSTLPQHHEVGRTIRFELLLPEQQAHRWHTWGNRCLPPESFRSLGIPVWTPEDPAYLTQTNQESHRWYVVERRIPSTEWVRVTNAETGAIIWPLPLG
;
A
#
# COMPACT_ATOMS: atom_id res chain seq x y z
N MET A 1 -16.30 -11.02 1.19
CA MET A 1 -16.13 -10.41 2.52
C MET A 1 -15.37 -9.10 2.35
N ALA A 2 -15.30 -8.25 3.38
CA ALA A 2 -14.51 -7.02 3.35
C ALA A 2 -13.23 -7.23 4.18
N ILE A 3 -12.15 -6.54 3.80
CA ILE A 3 -10.86 -6.56 4.47
C ILE A 3 -10.46 -5.13 4.86
N THR A 4 -9.89 -4.97 6.04
CA THR A 4 -9.29 -3.72 6.48
C THR A 4 -7.84 -3.66 6.04
N LEU A 5 -7.47 -2.62 5.30
CA LEU A 5 -6.10 -2.36 4.87
C LEU A 5 -5.72 -0.90 5.15
N TYR A 6 -4.43 -0.62 5.16
CA TYR A 6 -3.88 0.70 5.44
C TYR A 6 -3.06 1.20 4.26
N HIS A 7 -3.21 2.49 3.97
CA HIS A 7 -2.38 3.20 2.99
C HIS A 7 -1.65 4.34 3.68
N PHE A 8 -0.38 4.55 3.32
CA PHE A 8 0.45 5.60 3.88
C PHE A 8 0.91 6.55 2.78
N THR A 9 0.70 7.84 3.01
CA THR A 9 1.14 8.91 2.12
C THR A 9 1.82 10.02 2.91
N LYS A 10 2.46 10.93 2.17
CA LYS A 10 3.13 12.08 2.76
C LYS A 10 2.15 13.25 2.99
N PRO A 11 2.38 14.09 4.01
CA PRO A 11 1.54 15.26 4.27
C PRO A 11 1.29 16.16 3.06
N GLU A 12 2.30 16.40 2.21
CA GLU A 12 2.17 17.27 1.04
C GLU A 12 1.16 16.77 -0.01
N HIS A 13 0.74 15.51 0.04
CA HIS A 13 -0.28 14.96 -0.85
C HIS A 13 -1.68 14.98 -0.25
N TRP A 14 -1.82 15.23 1.06
CA TRP A 14 -3.09 15.10 1.79
C TRP A 14 -4.17 16.03 1.24
N GLU A 15 -3.86 17.32 1.09
CA GLU A 15 -4.86 18.31 0.66
C GLU A 15 -5.44 17.98 -0.71
N GLN A 16 -4.59 17.53 -1.64
CA GLN A 16 -5.01 17.14 -2.98
C GLN A 16 -5.84 15.86 -2.96
N ILE A 17 -5.40 14.82 -2.23
CA ILE A 17 -6.17 13.57 -2.08
C ILE A 17 -7.54 13.83 -1.47
N LEU A 18 -7.62 14.67 -0.43
CA LEU A 18 -8.87 15.05 0.21
C LEU A 18 -9.81 15.77 -0.78
N LYS A 19 -9.26 16.72 -1.55
CA LYS A 19 -10.00 17.46 -2.58
C LYS A 19 -10.53 16.54 -3.68
N ASP A 20 -9.72 15.60 -4.13
CA ASP A 20 -10.09 14.65 -5.19
C ASP A 20 -11.05 13.57 -4.67
N GLY A 21 -11.03 13.31 -3.36
CA GLY A 21 -11.90 12.35 -2.71
C GLY A 21 -11.55 10.90 -3.04
N HIS A 22 -10.31 10.62 -3.42
CA HIS A 22 -9.85 9.27 -3.74
C HIS A 22 -8.33 9.11 -3.69
N LEU A 23 -7.88 7.88 -3.52
CA LEU A 23 -6.48 7.47 -3.73
C LEU A 23 -6.33 6.96 -5.17
N ASP A 24 -5.42 7.55 -5.92
CA ASP A 24 -5.10 7.09 -7.27
C ASP A 24 -3.99 6.03 -7.28
N PRO A 25 -4.12 5.01 -8.14
CA PRO A 25 -3.01 4.12 -8.43
C PRO A 25 -1.90 4.91 -9.12
N SER A 26 -0.70 4.90 -8.53
CA SER A 26 0.42 5.75 -8.97
C SER A 26 1.73 5.01 -9.16
N TRP A 27 1.82 3.77 -8.70
CA TRP A 27 2.97 2.93 -9.00
C TRP A 27 2.74 2.25 -10.33
N ASP A 28 3.57 2.56 -11.31
CA ASP A 28 3.68 1.85 -12.56
C ASP A 28 5.10 1.27 -12.72
N TYR A 29 5.19 0.14 -13.44
CA TYR A 29 6.48 -0.44 -13.80
C TYR A 29 6.58 -0.41 -15.32
N GLY A 30 7.08 0.70 -15.84
CA GLY A 30 7.32 0.90 -17.27
C GLY A 30 6.05 0.93 -18.14
N GLY A 31 4.89 1.24 -17.55
CA GLY A 31 3.60 1.32 -18.26
C GLY A 31 3.03 -0.01 -18.77
N THR A 32 3.77 -1.11 -18.65
CA THR A 32 3.33 -2.46 -19.06
C THR A 32 2.61 -3.23 -17.95
N VAL A 33 2.67 -2.71 -16.73
CA VAL A 33 2.11 -3.31 -15.53
C VAL A 33 0.94 -2.45 -15.05
N PRO A 34 -0.18 -3.03 -14.60
CA PRO A 34 -1.30 -2.26 -14.06
C PRO A 34 -0.84 -1.31 -12.95
N ALA A 35 -1.33 -0.07 -13.00
CA ALA A 35 -1.09 0.88 -11.94
C ALA A 35 -1.80 0.42 -10.66
N ILE A 36 -1.14 0.56 -9.52
CA ILE A 36 -1.65 0.07 -8.23
C ILE A 36 -1.58 1.10 -7.11
N VAL A 37 -2.50 0.96 -6.15
CA VAL A 37 -2.38 1.54 -4.81
C VAL A 37 -1.73 0.50 -3.89
N HIS A 38 -0.61 0.86 -3.27
CA HIS A 38 0.04 0.03 -2.26
C HIS A 38 -0.67 0.16 -0.91
N THR A 39 -0.91 -0.97 -0.27
CA THR A 39 -1.57 -1.08 1.02
C THR A 39 -0.92 -2.17 1.88
N THR A 40 -1.25 -2.22 3.16
CA THR A 40 -0.77 -3.22 4.12
C THR A 40 -1.88 -3.62 5.07
N ASP A 41 -1.85 -4.84 5.61
CA ASP A 41 -2.77 -5.27 6.69
C ASP A 41 -2.34 -4.75 8.09
N SER A 42 -1.22 -4.02 8.16
CA SER A 42 -0.68 -3.47 9.39
C SER A 42 -0.90 -1.96 9.53
N PRO A 43 -1.38 -1.47 10.69
CA PRO A 43 -1.47 -0.04 10.97
C PRO A 43 -0.12 0.62 11.30
N ASP A 44 0.96 -0.17 11.41
CA ASP A 44 2.30 0.28 11.77
C ASP A 44 3.15 0.62 10.53
N PRO A 45 3.61 1.89 10.37
CA PRO A 45 4.45 2.30 9.25
C PRO A 45 5.79 1.57 9.17
N SER A 46 6.30 0.97 10.27
CA SER A 46 7.54 0.18 10.25
C SER A 46 7.44 -1.07 9.36
N THR A 47 6.22 -1.47 9.01
CA THR A 47 5.97 -2.57 8.07
C THR A 47 6.09 -2.19 6.60
N LEU A 48 6.24 -0.90 6.31
CA LEU A 48 6.54 -0.43 4.95
C LEU A 48 8.01 -0.75 4.61
N PRO A 49 8.35 -0.85 3.31
CA PRO A 49 9.75 -0.83 2.93
C PRO A 49 10.44 0.41 3.52
N GLN A 50 11.67 0.29 4.01
CA GLN A 50 12.38 1.39 4.70
C GLN A 50 12.45 2.70 3.89
N HIS A 51 12.55 2.61 2.56
CA HIS A 51 12.55 3.77 1.66
C HIS A 51 11.15 4.41 1.49
N HIS A 52 10.09 3.71 1.86
CA HIS A 52 8.72 4.21 1.94
C HIS A 52 8.35 4.73 3.33
N GLU A 53 9.02 4.30 4.40
CA GLU A 53 8.71 4.73 5.77
C GLU A 53 8.90 6.24 5.95
N VAL A 54 9.99 6.80 5.39
CA VAL A 54 10.40 8.18 5.67
C VAL A 54 9.37 9.19 5.13
N GLY A 55 8.78 9.95 6.05
CA GLY A 55 7.87 11.07 5.77
C GLY A 55 6.44 10.68 5.41
N ARG A 56 6.08 9.38 5.40
CA ARG A 56 4.71 8.94 5.11
C ARG A 56 3.86 8.85 6.38
N THR A 57 3.50 10.01 6.90
CA THR A 57 2.85 10.14 8.20
C THR A 57 1.33 10.19 8.11
N ILE A 58 0.75 10.30 6.92
CA ILE A 58 -0.71 10.28 6.72
C ILE A 58 -1.14 8.85 6.47
N ARG A 59 -1.86 8.26 7.43
CA ARG A 59 -2.36 6.89 7.37
C ARG A 59 -3.87 6.87 7.11
N PHE A 60 -4.26 6.23 6.02
CA PHE A 60 -5.63 5.86 5.71
C PHE A 60 -5.91 4.47 6.26
N GLU A 61 -7.05 4.30 6.91
CA GLU A 61 -7.68 3.00 7.10
C GLU A 61 -8.78 2.83 6.06
N LEU A 62 -8.75 1.71 5.36
CA LEU A 62 -9.58 1.41 4.21
C LEU A 62 -10.38 0.13 4.49
N LEU A 63 -11.65 0.12 4.09
CA LEU A 63 -12.48 -1.08 4.10
C LEU A 63 -12.79 -1.48 2.66
N LEU A 64 -12.13 -2.53 2.18
CA LEU A 64 -12.17 -2.90 0.76
C LEU A 64 -12.84 -4.26 0.56
N PRO A 65 -13.51 -4.50 -0.59
CA PRO A 65 -13.90 -5.84 -0.99
C PRO A 65 -12.66 -6.72 -1.15
N GLU A 66 -12.62 -7.86 -0.46
CA GLU A 66 -11.44 -8.75 -0.44
C GLU A 66 -10.98 -9.17 -1.84
N GLN A 67 -11.93 -9.42 -2.75
CA GLN A 67 -11.65 -9.81 -4.13
C GLN A 67 -10.92 -8.74 -4.97
N GLN A 68 -10.84 -7.49 -4.48
CA GLN A 68 -10.19 -6.36 -5.14
C GLN A 68 -8.84 -6.00 -4.52
N ALA A 69 -8.43 -6.71 -3.46
CA ALA A 69 -7.13 -6.55 -2.83
C ALA A 69 -6.29 -7.81 -3.07
N HIS A 70 -5.14 -7.65 -3.71
CA HIS A 70 -4.27 -8.77 -4.03
C HIS A 70 -3.06 -8.75 -3.11
N ARG A 71 -2.72 -9.90 -2.50
CA ARG A 71 -1.45 -10.05 -1.78
C ARG A 71 -0.30 -9.72 -2.74
N TRP A 72 0.63 -8.88 -2.28
CA TRP A 72 1.75 -8.37 -3.08
C TRP A 72 2.52 -9.48 -3.78
N HIS A 73 2.85 -10.56 -3.07
CA HIS A 73 3.61 -11.69 -3.63
C HIS A 73 2.86 -12.42 -4.74
N THR A 74 1.57 -12.68 -4.55
CA THR A 74 0.73 -13.36 -5.54
C THR A 74 0.54 -12.49 -6.78
N TRP A 75 0.27 -11.20 -6.57
CA TRP A 75 0.12 -10.24 -7.67
C TRP A 75 1.43 -10.03 -8.41
N GLY A 76 2.54 -9.82 -7.69
CA GLY A 76 3.85 -9.55 -8.25
C GLY A 76 4.36 -10.70 -9.10
N ASN A 77 4.21 -11.95 -8.64
CA ASN A 77 4.56 -13.14 -9.43
C ASN A 77 3.73 -13.29 -10.72
N ARG A 78 2.52 -12.73 -10.78
CA ARG A 78 1.65 -12.76 -11.96
C ARG A 78 1.93 -11.62 -12.93
N CYS A 79 2.15 -10.41 -12.41
CA CYS A 79 2.12 -9.18 -13.19
C CYS A 79 3.50 -8.61 -13.50
N LEU A 80 4.54 -8.98 -12.74
CA LEU A 80 5.87 -8.39 -12.89
C LEU A 80 6.79 -9.30 -13.71
N PRO A 81 7.73 -8.71 -14.49
CA PRO A 81 8.71 -9.49 -15.24
C PRO A 81 9.55 -10.41 -14.33
N PRO A 82 10.02 -11.56 -14.87
CA PRO A 82 10.85 -12.53 -14.14
C PRO A 82 12.12 -12.01 -13.47
N GLU A 83 12.58 -10.81 -13.82
CA GLU A 83 13.82 -10.22 -13.32
C GLU A 83 13.58 -9.14 -12.25
N SER A 84 12.33 -8.71 -12.06
CA SER A 84 11.98 -7.58 -11.19
C SER A 84 11.95 -7.95 -9.70
N PHE A 85 12.10 -9.22 -9.35
CA PHE A 85 11.78 -9.72 -8.02
C PHE A 85 12.80 -9.38 -6.92
N ARG A 86 14.11 -9.31 -7.26
CA ARG A 86 15.19 -9.15 -6.26
C ARG A 86 15.12 -7.81 -5.54
N SER A 87 14.74 -6.74 -6.22
CA SER A 87 14.64 -5.39 -5.64
C SER A 87 13.26 -5.10 -5.03
N LEU A 88 12.23 -5.87 -5.39
CA LEU A 88 10.83 -5.60 -5.05
C LEU A 88 10.28 -6.49 -3.92
N GLY A 89 11.06 -7.45 -3.43
CA GLY A 89 10.64 -8.29 -2.30
C GLY A 89 9.52 -9.24 -2.62
N ILE A 90 9.52 -9.76 -3.85
CA ILE A 90 8.59 -10.79 -4.29
C ILE A 90 9.33 -12.12 -4.16
N PRO A 91 8.77 -13.12 -3.45
CA PRO A 91 9.41 -14.41 -3.28
C PRO A 91 9.55 -15.06 -4.65
N VAL A 92 10.79 -15.37 -5.01
CA VAL A 92 11.13 -16.13 -6.22
C VAL A 92 11.24 -17.60 -5.85
N TRP A 93 10.62 -18.48 -6.62
CA TRP A 93 11.00 -19.89 -6.62
C TRP A 93 12.29 -20.03 -7.44
N THR A 94 13.43 -19.71 -6.84
CA THR A 94 14.74 -20.09 -7.38
C THR A 94 15.33 -21.23 -6.55
N PRO A 95 15.87 -22.30 -7.17
CA PRO A 95 16.47 -23.43 -6.46
C PRO A 95 17.62 -23.06 -5.51
N GLU A 96 18.21 -21.87 -5.69
CA GLU A 96 19.42 -21.42 -4.99
C GLU A 96 19.12 -20.58 -3.74
N ASP A 97 17.92 -20.00 -3.61
CA ASP A 97 17.46 -19.30 -2.41
C ASP A 97 15.92 -19.16 -2.45
N PRO A 98 15.17 -20.03 -1.76
CA PRO A 98 13.71 -20.01 -1.76
C PRO A 98 13.09 -18.87 -0.94
N ALA A 99 13.90 -18.03 -0.28
CA ALA A 99 13.40 -16.95 0.58
C ALA A 99 14.34 -15.75 0.58
N TYR A 100 14.46 -15.04 -0.55
CA TYR A 100 15.16 -13.76 -0.56
C TYR A 100 14.35 -12.68 0.20
N LEU A 101 14.48 -12.69 1.52
CA LEU A 101 14.03 -11.62 2.40
C LEU A 101 15.25 -10.78 2.80
N THR A 102 15.25 -9.52 2.38
CA THR A 102 16.15 -8.51 2.90
C THR A 102 15.44 -7.76 4.03
N GLN A 103 16.20 -7.04 4.86
CA GLN A 103 15.62 -6.15 5.86
C GLN A 103 14.62 -5.15 5.24
N THR A 104 14.80 -4.77 3.97
CA THR A 104 13.92 -3.83 3.27
C THR A 104 12.62 -4.44 2.76
N ASN A 105 12.48 -5.77 2.76
CA ASN A 105 11.29 -6.44 2.24
C ASN A 105 10.76 -7.59 3.13
N GLN A 106 11.29 -7.76 4.35
CA GLN A 106 10.87 -8.83 5.28
C GLN A 106 9.36 -8.79 5.60
N GLU A 107 8.78 -7.59 5.63
CA GLU A 107 7.36 -7.37 5.91
C GLU A 107 6.46 -7.47 4.66
N SER A 108 7.02 -7.84 3.51
CA SER A 108 6.29 -7.91 2.24
C SER A 108 5.11 -8.90 2.22
N HIS A 109 5.10 -9.86 3.14
CA HIS A 109 3.97 -10.75 3.37
C HIS A 109 2.70 -10.02 3.83
N ARG A 110 2.84 -8.84 4.44
CA ARG A 110 1.74 -7.96 4.89
C ARG A 110 1.20 -7.05 3.79
N TRP A 111 1.90 -6.95 2.68
CA TRP A 111 1.58 -5.98 1.64
C TRP A 111 0.50 -6.49 0.70
N TYR A 112 -0.31 -5.53 0.26
CA TYR A 112 -1.42 -5.71 -0.65
C TYR A 112 -1.40 -4.63 -1.72
N VAL A 113 -1.99 -4.93 -2.86
CA VAL A 113 -2.16 -3.99 -3.96
C VAL A 113 -3.59 -3.97 -4.45
N VAL A 114 -4.02 -2.80 -4.89
CA VAL A 114 -5.37 -2.56 -5.43
C VAL A 114 -5.21 -1.94 -6.81
N GLU A 115 -5.75 -2.60 -7.84
CA GLU A 115 -5.62 -2.25 -9.26
C GLU A 115 -6.69 -1.23 -9.71
N ARG A 116 -7.13 -0.35 -8.80
CA ARG A 116 -8.13 0.69 -9.06
C ARG A 116 -7.97 1.87 -8.11
N ARG A 117 -8.64 2.96 -8.45
CA ARG A 117 -8.88 4.09 -7.57
C ARG A 117 -9.69 3.68 -6.34
N ILE A 118 -9.35 4.22 -5.17
CA ILE A 118 -10.05 3.97 -3.89
C ILE A 118 -10.78 5.24 -3.45
N PRO A 119 -12.11 5.36 -3.68
CA PRO A 119 -12.90 6.52 -3.30
C PRO A 119 -13.02 6.69 -1.78
N SER A 120 -13.31 7.92 -1.35
CA SER A 120 -13.49 8.28 0.06
C SER A 120 -14.62 7.55 0.77
N THR A 121 -15.58 7.00 0.02
CA THR A 121 -16.62 6.11 0.56
C THR A 121 -16.08 4.79 1.12
N GLU A 122 -14.84 4.42 0.77
CA GLU A 122 -14.15 3.24 1.29
C GLU A 122 -13.10 3.59 2.35
N TRP A 123 -12.97 4.87 2.70
CA TRP A 123 -12.12 5.30 3.80
C TRP A 123 -12.90 5.18 5.11
N VAL A 124 -12.30 4.54 6.10
CA VAL A 124 -12.85 4.44 7.45
C VAL A 124 -12.42 5.64 8.28
N ARG A 125 -11.12 5.94 8.25
CA ARG A 125 -10.50 7.09 8.95
C ARG A 125 -9.17 7.45 8.31
N VAL A 126 -8.78 8.71 8.46
CA VAL A 126 -7.41 9.16 8.14
C VAL A 126 -6.81 9.77 9.40
N THR A 127 -5.61 9.34 9.74
CA THR A 127 -4.88 9.78 10.93
C THR A 127 -3.49 10.28 10.57
N ASN A 128 -3.02 11.31 11.27
CA ASN A 128 -1.58 11.56 11.35
C ASN A 128 -0.97 10.48 12.27
N ALA A 129 -0.11 9.63 11.72
CA ALA A 129 0.50 8.49 12.40
C ALA A 129 1.53 8.91 13.46
N GLU A 130 2.14 10.10 13.35
CA GLU A 130 3.08 10.62 14.35
C GLU A 130 2.35 11.11 15.60
N THR A 131 1.22 11.82 15.41
CA THR A 131 0.49 12.43 16.53
C THR A 131 -0.70 11.61 17.01
N GLY A 132 -1.12 10.61 16.23
CA GLY A 132 -2.36 9.85 16.46
C GLY A 132 -3.64 10.65 16.16
N ALA A 133 -3.54 11.91 15.72
CA ALA A 133 -4.68 12.76 15.49
C ALA A 133 -5.52 12.26 14.30
N ILE A 134 -6.84 12.20 14.49
CA ILE A 134 -7.79 11.95 13.40
C ILE A 134 -7.95 13.24 12.61
N ILE A 135 -7.68 13.17 11.31
CA ILE A 135 -7.79 14.31 10.38
C ILE A 135 -8.93 14.14 9.38
N TRP A 136 -9.52 12.94 9.30
CA TRP A 136 -10.73 12.67 8.54
C TRP A 136 -11.48 11.44 9.10
N PRO A 137 -12.83 11.43 9.13
CA PRO A 137 -13.72 12.52 8.73
C PRO A 137 -13.51 13.77 9.60
N LEU A 138 -13.61 14.95 8.99
CA LEU A 138 -13.51 16.19 9.75
C LEU A 138 -14.64 16.18 10.79
N PRO A 139 -14.37 16.50 12.08
CA PRO A 139 -15.42 16.63 13.05
C PRO A 139 -16.45 17.62 12.51
N LEU A 140 -17.74 17.30 12.68
CA LEU A 140 -18.82 18.21 12.35
C LEU A 140 -18.56 19.51 13.13
N GLY A 141 -18.20 20.56 12.41
CA GLY A 141 -18.03 21.91 12.95
C GLY A 141 -19.36 22.55 13.31
#